data_AF-A0A8T5IYJ2-F1
#
_entry.id   AF-A0A8T5IYJ2-F1
#
_cell.length_a   1.000
_cell.length_b   1.000
_cell.length_c   1.000
_cell.angle_alpha   90.00
_cell.angle_beta   90.00
_cell.angle_gamma   90.00
#
_symmetry.space_group_name_H-M   'P 1'
#
loop_
_entity.id
_entity.type
_entity.pdbx_description
1 polymer ?
#
loop_
_entity_poly.entity_id
_entity_poly.type
_entity_poly.pdbx_seq_one_letter_code
_entity_poly.pdbx_strand_id
1 'polypeptide(L)'
;MKIIEKKILPQYFESILCGEKNYELRLNDFECTKGDLLILKEIDAETKEYTGRILKKEVGYVAKFKLDKLFWSKEEIEKHGIQIIALKEFKCNNINLSECEQKQDIKKQEEEE
;
A
#
# COMPACT_ATOMS: atom_id res chain seq x y z
N MET A 1 5.91 18.80 0.43
CA MET A 1 4.63 18.28 0.92
C MET A 1 3.50 18.91 0.12
N LYS A 2 2.81 18.12 -0.70
CA LYS A 2 1.61 18.50 -1.45
C LYS A 2 0.38 17.89 -0.78
N ILE A 3 -0.76 18.57 -0.87
CA ILE A 3 -2.05 18.01 -0.47
C ILE A 3 -2.75 17.51 -1.73
N ILE A 4 -3.11 16.24 -1.74
CA ILE A 4 -3.76 15.57 -2.86
C ILE A 4 -5.11 15.09 -2.40
N GLU A 5 -6.18 15.51 -3.06
CA GLU A 5 -7.53 15.08 -2.74
C GLU A 5 -8.04 14.04 -3.74
N LYS A 6 -8.60 12.94 -3.25
CA LYS A 6 -9.20 11.89 -4.08
C LYS A 6 -10.52 11.40 -3.47
N LYS A 7 -11.44 10.96 -4.34
CA LYS A 7 -12.66 10.28 -3.92
C LYS A 7 -12.37 8.83 -3.52
N ILE A 8 -13.13 8.31 -2.56
CA ILE A 8 -13.06 6.91 -2.14
C ILE A 8 -14.49 6.37 -1.90
N LEU A 9 -14.70 5.09 -2.23
CA LEU A 9 -15.98 4.42 -1.96
C LEU A 9 -16.05 3.94 -0.50
N PRO A 10 -17.25 3.77 0.08
CA PRO A 10 -17.41 3.49 1.51
C PRO A 10 -16.69 2.22 1.96
N GLN A 11 -16.73 1.15 1.16
CA GLN A 11 -16.05 -0.12 1.46
C GLN A 11 -14.52 0.03 1.63
N TYR A 12 -13.88 0.87 0.82
CA TYR A 12 -12.45 1.12 0.91
C TYR A 12 -12.13 2.15 1.99
N PHE A 13 -13.00 3.13 2.18
CA PHE A 13 -12.89 4.09 3.28
C PHE A 13 -12.82 3.33 4.61
N GLU A 14 -13.77 2.42 4.84
CA GLU A 14 -13.83 1.65 6.08
C GLU A 14 -12.61 0.72 6.23
N SER A 15 -12.21 0.03 5.15
CA SER A 15 -11.01 -0.83 5.15
C SER A 15 -9.72 -0.07 5.51
N ILE A 16 -9.59 1.19 5.06
CA ILE A 16 -8.44 2.04 5.39
C ILE A 16 -8.56 2.61 6.82
N LEU A 17 -9.77 2.92 7.26
CA LEU A 17 -10.05 3.41 8.60
C LEU A 17 -9.71 2.34 9.66
N CYS A 18 -10.13 1.09 9.45
CA CYS A 18 -9.82 -0.04 10.35
C CYS A 18 -8.38 -0.56 10.22
N GLY A 19 -7.62 -0.05 9.25
CA GLY A 19 -6.24 -0.41 9.00
C GLY A 19 -6.05 -1.76 8.29
N GLU A 20 -7.11 -2.43 7.86
CA GLU A 20 -7.06 -3.62 6.96
C GLU A 20 -6.36 -3.32 5.64
N LYS A 21 -6.58 -2.12 5.12
CA LYS A 21 -5.99 -1.65 3.88
C LYS A 21 -5.04 -0.49 4.17
N ASN A 22 -3.76 -0.69 3.88
CA ASN A 22 -2.71 0.32 4.05
C ASN A 22 -2.12 0.82 2.71
N TYR A 23 -2.83 0.62 1.60
CA TYR A 23 -2.40 1.03 0.26
C TYR A 23 -3.55 1.66 -0.54
N GLU A 24 -3.22 2.50 -1.52
CA GLU A 24 -4.12 3.01 -2.56
C GLU A 24 -3.60 2.57 -3.92
N LEU A 25 -4.48 2.00 -4.75
CA LEU A 25 -4.17 1.69 -6.16
C LEU A 25 -4.85 2.74 -7.04
N ARG A 26 -4.07 3.43 -7.86
CA ARG A 26 -4.54 4.44 -8.78
C ARG A 26 -3.82 4.31 -10.12
N LEU A 27 -4.48 4.78 -11.17
CA LEU A 27 -3.78 5.10 -12.41
C LEU A 27 -2.69 6.13 -12.11
N ASN A 28 -1.55 5.98 -12.78
CA ASN A 28 -0.43 6.91 -12.64
C ASN A 28 -0.65 8.16 -13.51
N ASP A 29 -1.75 8.87 -13.25
CA ASP A 29 -2.21 10.09 -13.96
C ASP A 29 -2.06 11.37 -13.13
N PHE A 30 -1.43 11.28 -11.95
CA PHE A 30 -1.10 12.42 -11.10
C PHE A 30 0.23 12.22 -10.38
N GLU A 31 0.86 13.33 -10.00
CA GLU A 31 2.10 13.30 -9.23
C GLU A 31 1.82 13.11 -7.74
N CYS A 32 2.53 12.16 -7.14
CA CYS A 32 2.44 11.79 -5.72
C CYS A 32 3.79 11.23 -5.29
N THR A 33 4.30 11.72 -4.16
CA THR A 33 5.62 11.36 -3.62
C THR A 33 5.53 11.09 -2.13
N LYS A 34 6.55 10.41 -1.58
CA LYS A 34 6.65 10.17 -0.13
C LYS A 34 6.62 11.49 0.65
N GLY A 35 5.83 11.54 1.73
CA GLY A 35 5.63 12.72 2.56
C GLY A 35 4.55 13.69 2.06
N ASP A 36 3.87 13.39 0.95
CA ASP A 36 2.66 14.10 0.56
C ASP A 36 1.46 13.68 1.44
N LEU A 37 0.43 14.52 1.52
CA LEU A 37 -0.79 14.25 2.28
C LEU A 37 -1.93 13.87 1.32
N LEU A 38 -2.42 12.64 1.42
CA LEU A 38 -3.57 12.15 0.68
C LEU A 38 -4.86 12.31 1.50
N ILE A 39 -5.77 13.14 1.01
CA ILE A 39 -7.10 13.37 1.57
C ILE A 39 -8.10 12.54 0.78
N LEU A 40 -8.67 11.53 1.42
CA LEU A 40 -9.68 10.64 0.85
C LEU A 40 -11.06 11.10 1.31
N LYS A 41 -11.86 11.59 0.36
CA LYS A 41 -13.23 12.06 0.60
C LYS A 41 -14.21 10.96 0.22
N GLU A 42 -14.98 10.47 1.18
CA GLU A 42 -15.96 9.42 0.93
C GLU A 42 -17.10 9.95 0.05
N ILE A 43 -17.46 9.17 -0.97
CA ILE A 43 -18.66 9.38 -1.76
C ILE A 43 -19.61 8.21 -1.58
N ASP A 44 -20.91 8.48 -1.63
CA ASP A 44 -21.93 7.45 -1.68
C ASP A 44 -21.80 6.63 -2.98
N ALA A 45 -22.00 5.32 -2.88
CA ALA A 45 -21.81 4.42 -4.00
C ALA A 45 -22.91 4.57 -5.07
N GLU A 46 -24.12 4.96 -4.68
CA GLU A 46 -25.28 5.08 -5.55
C GLU A 46 -25.43 6.53 -6.06
N THR A 47 -25.48 7.50 -5.14
CA THR A 47 -25.75 8.91 -5.48
C THR A 47 -24.52 9.64 -5.99
N LYS A 48 -23.31 9.14 -5.71
CA LYS A 48 -22.01 9.77 -6.00
C LYS A 48 -21.79 11.11 -5.27
N GLU A 49 -22.65 11.44 -4.32
CA GLU A 49 -22.51 12.63 -3.48
C GLU A 49 -21.52 12.40 -2.35
N TYR A 50 -20.95 13.48 -1.82
CA TYR A 50 -20.06 13.38 -0.66
C TYR A 50 -20.85 13.11 0.60
N THR A 51 -20.43 12.12 1.39
CA THR A 51 -21.03 11.83 2.70
C THR A 51 -20.57 12.82 3.79
N GLY A 52 -19.50 13.57 3.51
CA GLY A 52 -18.82 14.45 4.46
C GLY A 52 -17.69 13.77 5.26
N ARG A 53 -17.55 12.44 5.19
CA ARG A 53 -16.46 11.72 5.85
C ARG A 53 -15.15 11.88 5.09
N ILE A 54 -14.05 12.05 5.84
CA ILE A 54 -12.71 12.31 5.28
C ILE A 54 -11.66 11.50 6.05
N LEU A 55 -10.72 10.89 5.31
CA LEU A 55 -9.47 10.37 5.86
C LEU A 55 -8.29 11.22 5.37
N LYS A 56 -7.32 11.41 6.25
CA LYS A 56 -6.02 12.02 5.94
C LYS A 56 -4.94 10.97 6.18
N LYS A 57 -4.14 10.68 5.16
CA LYS A 57 -3.03 9.73 5.24
C LYS A 57 -1.78 10.36 4.65
N GLU A 58 -0.67 10.30 5.37
CA GLU A 58 0.63 10.62 4.80
C GLU A 58 1.08 9.50 3.85
N VAL A 59 1.62 9.87 2.71
CA VAL A 59 2.12 8.94 1.71
C VAL A 59 3.46 8.39 2.19
N GLY A 60 3.48 7.14 2.65
CA GLY A 60 4.70 6.48 3.12
C GLY A 60 5.60 5.91 2.01
N TYR A 61 4.99 5.43 0.91
CA TYR A 61 5.66 4.80 -0.22
C TYR A 61 4.85 4.97 -1.51
N VAL A 62 5.54 5.08 -2.65
CA VAL A 62 4.92 5.16 -3.98
C VAL A 62 5.71 4.28 -4.95
N ALA A 63 5.01 3.33 -5.58
CA ALA A 63 5.51 2.60 -6.74
C ALA A 63 4.71 3.00 -7.98
N LYS A 64 5.41 3.34 -9.05
CA LYS A 64 4.84 3.64 -10.36
C LYS A 64 5.41 2.64 -11.36
N PHE A 65 4.57 1.99 -12.14
CA PHE A 65 5.00 1.03 -13.14
C PHE A 65 4.19 1.17 -14.43
N LYS A 66 4.82 0.79 -15.54
CA LYS A 66 4.16 0.57 -16.83
C LYS A 66 4.18 -0.91 -17.11
N LEU A 67 3.14 -1.45 -17.76
CA LEU A 67 3.00 -2.89 -17.97
C LEU A 67 4.16 -3.50 -18.76
N ASP A 68 4.75 -2.73 -19.69
CA ASP A 68 5.90 -3.12 -20.49
C ASP A 68 7.25 -3.10 -19.73
N LYS A 69 7.27 -2.62 -18.49
CA LYS A 69 8.47 -2.51 -17.65
C LYS A 69 8.41 -3.39 -16.39
N LEU A 70 7.40 -4.25 -16.28
CA LEU A 70 7.29 -5.20 -15.18
C LEU A 70 8.14 -6.44 -15.45
N PHE A 71 8.38 -7.23 -14.38
CA PHE A 71 9.14 -8.48 -14.45
C PHE A 71 8.44 -9.59 -15.25
N TRP A 72 7.15 -9.42 -15.56
CA TRP A 72 6.31 -10.38 -16.29
C TRP A 72 6.01 -9.91 -17.70
N SER A 73 5.81 -10.86 -18.61
CA SER A 73 5.36 -10.54 -19.97
C SER A 73 3.94 -9.97 -20.00
N LYS A 74 3.59 -9.25 -21.07
CA LYS A 74 2.23 -8.72 -21.24
C LYS A 74 1.18 -9.83 -21.27
N GLU A 75 1.49 -10.95 -21.91
CA GLU A 75 0.60 -12.12 -22.00
C GLU A 75 0.30 -12.72 -20.63
N GLU A 76 1.31 -12.84 -19.76
CA GLU A 76 1.12 -13.31 -18.39
C GLU A 76 0.26 -12.34 -17.57
N ILE A 77 0.50 -11.03 -17.72
CA ILE A 77 -0.28 -9.99 -17.01
C ILE A 77 -1.73 -9.99 -17.50
N GLU A 78 -1.98 -10.11 -18.80
CA GLU A 78 -3.33 -10.19 -19.36
C GLU A 78 -4.06 -11.45 -18.89
N LYS A 79 -3.34 -12.58 -18.78
CA LYS A 79 -3.90 -13.84 -18.32
C LYS A 79 -4.20 -13.88 -16.82
N HIS A 80 -3.30 -13.33 -15.99
CA HIS A 80 -3.35 -13.51 -14.53
C HIS A 80 -3.72 -12.24 -13.76
N GLY A 81 -3.61 -11.07 -14.37
CA GLY A 81 -3.78 -9.78 -13.72
C GLY A 81 -2.63 -9.43 -12.78
N ILE A 82 -2.85 -8.42 -11.94
CA ILE A 82 -1.92 -7.97 -10.90
C ILE A 82 -2.64 -8.02 -9.55
N GLN A 83 -1.96 -8.56 -8.54
CA GLN A 83 -2.44 -8.59 -7.17
C GLN A 83 -1.69 -7.59 -6.30
N ILE A 84 -2.40 -6.92 -5.40
CA ILE A 84 -1.82 -6.09 -4.34
C ILE A 84 -2.29 -6.63 -3.00
N ILE A 85 -1.35 -6.91 -2.11
CA ILE A 85 -1.60 -7.54 -0.82
C ILE A 85 -1.21 -6.54 0.27
N ALA A 86 -2.18 -6.11 1.10
CA ALA A 86 -1.88 -5.38 2.33
C ALA A 86 -1.24 -6.35 3.33
N LEU A 87 -0.04 -6.02 3.78
CA LEU A 87 0.63 -6.75 4.86
C LEU A 87 0.33 -6.05 6.19
N LYS A 88 0.00 -6.85 7.20
CA LYS A 88 -0.09 -6.44 8.60
C LYS A 88 0.95 -7.21 9.38
N GLU A 89 1.43 -6.61 10.46
CA GLU A 89 2.25 -7.34 11.42
C GLU A 89 1.46 -8.51 11.98
N PHE A 90 2.08 -9.68 11.99
CA PHE A 90 1.57 -10.83 12.70
C PHE A 90 1.87 -10.62 14.19
N LYS A 91 0.82 -10.39 15.00
CA LYS A 91 0.99 -10.31 16.46
C LYS A 91 1.12 -11.71 17.02
N CYS A 92 2.36 -12.17 17.23
CA CYS A 92 2.62 -13.26 18.15
C CYS A 92 2.40 -12.76 19.57
N ASN A 93 1.36 -13.23 20.26
CA ASN A 93 1.32 -13.11 21.71
C ASN A 93 2.48 -13.97 22.27
N ASN A 94 3.57 -13.31 22.70
CA ASN A 94 4.79 -13.87 23.31
C ASN A 94 5.93 -14.31 22.37
N ILE A 95 6.39 -13.45 21.46
CA ILE A 95 7.80 -13.48 21.03
C ILE A 95 8.33 -12.05 21.04
N ASN A 96 9.37 -11.79 21.84
CA ASN A 96 10.10 -10.52 21.85
C ASN A 96 10.81 -10.37 20.48
N LEU A 97 10.44 -9.32 19.73
CA LEU A 97 10.97 -9.03 18.40
C LEU A 97 12.47 -8.62 18.38
N SER A 98 13.16 -8.65 19.52
CA SER A 98 14.62 -8.43 19.62
C SER A 98 15.46 -9.59 19.08
N GLU A 99 14.86 -10.75 18.79
CA GLU A 99 15.58 -11.93 18.26
C GLU A 99 15.58 -12.01 16.72
N CYS A 100 14.87 -11.12 16.02
CA CYS A 100 14.85 -11.12 14.55
C CYS A 100 16.10 -10.47 13.92
N GLU A 101 16.79 -9.61 14.67
CA GLU A 101 18.05 -8.97 14.22
C GLU A 101 19.28 -9.89 14.32
N GLN A 102 19.20 -11.03 15.02
CA GLN A 102 20.36 -11.91 15.22
C GLN A 102 20.58 -12.96 14.10
N LYS A 103 19.68 -13.05 13.10
CA LYS A 103 19.84 -14.00 11.98
C LYS A 103 20.43 -13.42 10.71
N GLN A 104 20.90 -12.16 10.73
CA GLN A 104 21.68 -11.58 9.63
C GLN A 104 23.20 -11.63 9.85
N ASP A 105 23.69 -12.01 11.05
CA ASP A 105 25.13 -12.09 11.34
C ASP A 105 25.73 -13.51 11.28
N ILE A 106 24.93 -14.57 11.14
CA ILE A 106 25.45 -15.96 11.08
C ILE A 106 25.87 -16.39 9.66
N LYS A 107 25.53 -15.63 8.61
CA LYS A 107 25.93 -15.94 7.22
C LYS A 107 27.24 -15.30 6.76
N LYS A 108 28.00 -14.67 7.65
CA LYS A 108 29.33 -14.09 7.34
C LYS A 108 30.51 -14.84 7.96
N GLN A 109 30.28 -15.96 8.64
CA GLN A 109 31.34 -16.78 9.25
C GLN A 109 31.51 -18.17 8.62
N GLU A 110 30.84 -18.48 7.50
CA GLU A 110 31.01 -19.76 6.77
C GLU A 110 31.62 -19.58 5.36
N GLU A 111 32.23 -18.42 5.06
CA GLU A 111 32.98 -18.20 3.80
C GLU A 111 34.49 -17.93 4.03
N GLU A 112 35.04 -18.18 5.23
CA GLU A 112 36.48 -18.08 5.51
C GLU A 112 37.11 -19.33 6.19
N GLU A 113 36.54 -20.52 6.01
CA GLU A 113 37.25 -21.80 6.25
C GLU A 113 37.20 -22.74 5.04
#